data_AF-A0A1X7TDH2-F1
#
_entry.id   AF-A0A1X7TDH2-F1
#
_cell.length_a   1.000
_cell.length_b   1.000
_cell.length_c   1.000
_cell.angle_alpha   90.00
_cell.angle_beta   90.00
_cell.angle_gamma   90.00
#
_symmetry.space_group_name_H-M   'P 1'
#
loop_
_entity.id
_entity.type
_entity.pdbx_description
1 polymer ?
#
loop_
_entity_poly.entity_id
_entity_poly.type
_entity_poly.pdbx_seq_one_letter_code
_entity_poly.pdbx_strand_id
1 'polypeptide(L)'
;MQRCNNAAVHSATALQCRSATMLQCKSASVLQCNSATMLQWNSATMQKCNNATVQQCYNATVRQCNSAAMVQCHNAPLLQCNCATVLQCNSAAMQQCNYCIGINWETG
;
A
#
# COMPACT_ATOMS: atom_id res chain seq x y z
N MET A 1 -0.10 -21.75 6.55
CA MET A 1 0.58 -20.43 6.60
C MET A 1 0.96 -20.03 5.18
N GLN A 2 0.14 -19.22 4.52
CA GLN A 2 0.25 -18.96 3.07
C GLN A 2 1.10 -17.71 2.78
N ARG A 3 2.07 -17.86 1.87
CA ARG A 3 2.75 -16.76 1.18
C ARG A 3 2.11 -16.60 -0.19
N CYS A 4 1.67 -15.40 -0.52
CA CYS A 4 1.02 -15.09 -1.78
C CYS A 4 2.04 -14.36 -2.66
N ASN A 5 2.62 -15.08 -3.61
CA ASN A 5 3.66 -14.57 -4.50
C ASN A 5 3.12 -14.52 -5.93
N ASN A 6 2.93 -13.32 -6.46
CA ASN A 6 2.56 -13.15 -7.88
C ASN A 6 3.64 -12.31 -8.57
N ALA A 7 4.34 -12.91 -9.52
CA ALA A 7 5.32 -12.23 -10.35
C ALA A 7 4.67 -11.95 -11.71
N ALA A 8 4.48 -10.66 -12.03
CA ALA A 8 3.92 -10.13 -13.27
C ALA A 8 2.55 -10.72 -13.67
N VAL A 9 1.47 -10.15 -13.12
CA VAL A 9 0.09 -10.51 -13.50
C VAL A 9 -0.74 -9.27 -13.81
N HIS A 10 -1.72 -9.42 -14.70
CA HIS A 10 -2.64 -8.33 -15.02
C HIS A 10 -3.52 -7.97 -13.81
N SER A 11 -3.92 -8.98 -13.04
CA SER A 11 -4.69 -8.82 -11.80
C SER A 11 -4.30 -9.88 -10.77
N ALA A 12 -4.19 -9.46 -9.51
CA ALA A 12 -3.91 -10.33 -8.37
C ALA A 12 -4.96 -10.11 -7.27
N THR A 13 -5.47 -11.18 -6.68
CA THR A 13 -6.31 -11.09 -5.47
C THR A 13 -5.81 -12.05 -4.41
N ALA A 14 -5.58 -11.53 -3.21
CA ALA A 14 -5.15 -12.26 -2.03
C ALA A 14 -6.15 -12.00 -0.90
N LEU A 15 -6.87 -13.04 -0.47
CA LEU A 15 -7.89 -12.93 0.57
C LEU A 15 -7.27 -12.90 1.97
N GLN A 16 -6.46 -13.90 2.30
CA GLN A 16 -5.76 -14.01 3.58
C GLN A 16 -4.36 -14.58 3.36
N CYS A 17 -3.33 -13.81 3.72
CA CYS A 17 -1.94 -14.27 3.61
C CYS A 17 -1.14 -13.81 4.82
N ARG A 18 -0.11 -14.56 5.21
CA ARG A 18 0.85 -14.05 6.20
C ARG A 18 1.76 -13.00 5.56
N SER A 19 2.17 -13.26 4.33
CA SER A 19 3.01 -12.36 3.55
C SER A 19 2.55 -12.38 2.11
N ALA A 20 2.47 -11.20 1.50
CA ALA A 20 2.20 -11.03 0.09
C ALA A 20 3.35 -10.22 -0.51
N THR A 21 4.00 -10.80 -1.52
CA THR A 21 4.95 -10.07 -2.36
C THR A 21 4.42 -10.17 -3.76
N MET A 22 4.15 -9.04 -4.37
CA MET A 22 3.81 -9.03 -5.78
C MET A 22 4.69 -8.02 -6.50
N LEU A 23 4.88 -8.26 -7.77
CA LEU A 23 5.84 -7.55 -8.61
C LEU A 23 5.12 -7.22 -9.91
N GLN A 24 5.20 -5.96 -10.35
CA GLN A 24 4.75 -5.54 -11.68
C GLN A 24 3.30 -5.97 -11.99
N CYS A 25 2.35 -5.51 -11.19
CA CYS A 25 0.93 -5.82 -11.42
C CYS A 25 0.18 -4.57 -11.87
N LYS A 26 -0.74 -4.71 -12.84
CA LYS A 26 -1.62 -3.61 -13.22
C LYS A 26 -2.66 -3.34 -12.11
N SER A 27 -3.20 -4.41 -11.51
CA SER A 27 -4.16 -4.29 -10.41
C SER A 27 -3.93 -5.35 -9.35
N ALA A 28 -4.01 -4.96 -8.08
CA ALA A 28 -3.89 -5.88 -6.96
C ALA A 28 -4.84 -5.53 -5.83
N SER A 29 -5.46 -6.56 -5.26
CA SER A 29 -6.33 -6.46 -4.09
C SER A 29 -5.89 -7.43 -3.00
N VAL A 30 -5.55 -6.89 -1.83
CA VAL A 30 -5.21 -7.67 -0.65
C VAL A 30 -6.21 -7.33 0.45
N LEU A 31 -7.00 -8.32 0.88
CA LEU A 31 -7.99 -8.09 1.94
C LEU A 31 -7.34 -8.10 3.32
N GLN A 32 -6.63 -9.18 3.66
CA GLN A 32 -5.99 -9.34 4.96
C GLN A 32 -4.57 -9.90 4.79
N CYS A 33 -3.58 -9.13 5.25
CA CYS A 33 -2.20 -9.60 5.23
C CYS A 33 -1.40 -9.11 6.44
N ASN A 34 -0.54 -9.95 7.01
CA ASN A 34 0.40 -9.46 8.03
C ASN A 34 1.44 -8.51 7.41
N SER A 35 2.00 -8.87 6.26
CA SER A 35 3.00 -8.04 5.60
C SER A 35 2.83 -8.07 4.09
N ALA A 36 2.59 -6.90 3.49
CA ALA A 36 2.45 -6.74 2.05
C ALA A 36 3.59 -5.88 1.51
N THR A 37 4.32 -6.41 0.54
CA THR A 37 5.33 -5.66 -0.21
C THR A 37 4.90 -5.54 -1.64
N MET A 38 4.90 -4.29 -2.11
CA MET A 38 4.40 -3.91 -3.40
C MET A 38 5.45 -3.11 -4.20
N LEU A 39 5.99 -3.70 -5.27
CA LEU A 39 6.90 -3.09 -6.25
C LEU A 39 6.25 -2.91 -7.65
N GLN A 40 6.14 -1.66 -8.10
CA GLN A 40 5.60 -1.21 -9.40
C GLN A 40 4.14 -1.62 -9.72
N TRP A 41 3.21 -0.66 -9.59
CA TRP A 41 1.77 -0.89 -9.77
C TRP A 41 1.06 0.28 -10.42
N ASN A 42 0.02 -0.02 -11.18
CA ASN A 42 -0.96 1.00 -11.53
C ASN A 42 -1.99 1.20 -10.42
N SER A 43 -2.61 0.12 -9.94
CA SER A 43 -3.62 0.21 -8.87
C SER A 43 -3.41 -0.86 -7.81
N ALA A 44 -3.32 -0.44 -6.55
CA ALA A 44 -3.19 -1.33 -5.41
C ALA A 44 -4.22 -0.99 -4.33
N THR A 45 -4.91 -1.99 -3.82
CA THR A 45 -5.85 -1.84 -2.70
C THR A 45 -5.50 -2.81 -1.59
N MET A 46 -5.26 -2.27 -0.39
CA MET A 46 -5.02 -3.02 0.83
C MET A 46 -6.08 -2.67 1.86
N GLN A 47 -6.86 -3.66 2.30
CA GLN A 47 -7.96 -3.42 3.22
C GLN A 47 -7.49 -3.45 4.69
N LYS A 48 -6.82 -4.52 5.09
CA LYS A 48 -6.23 -4.67 6.43
C LYS A 48 -4.83 -5.25 6.31
N CYS A 49 -3.85 -4.51 6.80
CA CYS A 49 -2.50 -5.04 6.91
C CYS A 49 -1.81 -4.61 8.20
N ASN A 50 -0.91 -5.42 8.74
CA ASN A 50 -0.04 -4.92 9.80
C ASN A 50 1.02 -3.99 9.18
N ASN A 51 1.78 -4.49 8.22
CA ASN A 51 2.80 -3.71 7.53
C ASN A 51 2.54 -3.69 6.02
N ALA A 52 2.56 -2.50 5.43
CA ALA A 52 2.49 -2.28 4.00
C ALA A 52 3.70 -1.49 3.52
N THR A 53 4.34 -1.95 2.45
CA THR A 53 5.39 -1.21 1.75
C THR A 53 5.04 -1.10 0.28
N VAL A 54 4.96 0.12 -0.23
CA VAL A 54 4.68 0.42 -1.63
C VAL A 54 5.79 1.29 -2.18
N GLN A 55 6.54 0.79 -3.17
CA GLN A 55 7.65 1.57 -3.71
C GLN A 55 7.22 2.52 -4.83
N GLN A 56 6.53 2.02 -5.84
CA GLN A 56 6.11 2.80 -7.00
C GLN A 56 4.67 2.47 -7.33
N CYS A 57 3.78 3.44 -7.18
CA CYS A 57 2.35 3.25 -7.46
C CYS A 57 1.75 4.44 -8.20
N TYR A 58 0.83 4.19 -9.13
CA TYR A 58 -0.03 5.28 -9.61
C TYR A 58 -1.17 5.54 -8.61
N ASN A 59 -1.90 4.51 -8.20
CA ASN A 59 -2.92 4.60 -7.16
C ASN A 59 -2.67 3.53 -6.07
N ALA A 60 -2.54 3.95 -4.81
CA ALA A 60 -2.52 3.04 -3.66
C ALA A 60 -3.57 3.42 -2.63
N THR A 61 -4.51 2.53 -2.35
CA THR A 61 -5.49 2.71 -1.28
C THR A 61 -5.16 1.77 -0.13
N VAL A 62 -4.99 2.34 1.07
CA VAL A 62 -4.78 1.57 2.29
C VAL A 62 -5.82 1.97 3.32
N ARG A 63 -6.69 1.03 3.71
CA ARG A 63 -7.79 1.33 4.63
C ARG A 63 -7.39 1.26 6.10
N GLN A 64 -6.76 0.16 6.52
CA GLN A 64 -6.32 -0.04 7.90
C GLN A 64 -4.91 -0.63 7.90
N CYS A 65 -3.96 0.11 8.49
CA CYS A 65 -2.60 -0.34 8.70
C CYS A 65 -2.04 -0.02 10.09
N ASN A 66 -1.14 -0.87 10.59
CA ASN A 66 -0.29 -0.46 11.71
C ASN A 66 0.87 0.39 11.19
N SER A 67 1.53 -0.04 10.12
CA SER A 67 2.58 0.71 9.46
C SER A 67 2.41 0.69 7.94
N ALA A 68 2.49 1.87 7.32
CA ALA A 68 2.56 2.02 5.88
C ALA A 68 3.79 2.85 5.48
N ALA A 69 4.56 2.33 4.54
CA ALA A 69 5.65 3.05 3.90
C ALA A 69 5.36 3.16 2.41
N MET A 70 5.30 4.39 1.90
CA MET A 70 5.09 4.71 0.48
C MET A 70 6.23 5.60 0.00
N VAL A 71 6.94 5.16 -1.04
CA VAL A 71 8.14 5.85 -1.53
C VAL A 71 7.79 6.83 -2.64
N GLN A 72 7.21 6.33 -3.74
CA GLN A 72 6.76 7.13 -4.87
C GLN A 72 5.34 6.72 -5.24
N CYS A 73 4.39 7.61 -5.01
CA CYS A 73 3.02 7.40 -5.43
C CYS A 73 2.45 8.62 -6.14
N HIS A 74 1.53 8.41 -7.08
CA HIS A 74 0.78 9.54 -7.64
C HIS A 74 -0.38 9.88 -6.71
N ASN A 75 -1.29 8.94 -6.45
CA ASN A 75 -2.36 9.09 -5.47
C ASN A 75 -2.29 8.03 -4.38
N ALA A 76 -2.38 8.47 -3.11
CA ALA A 76 -2.28 7.56 -1.98
C ALA A 76 -3.27 7.89 -0.84
N PRO A 77 -4.56 7.53 -0.97
CA PRO A 77 -5.50 7.59 0.14
C PRO A 77 -5.19 6.54 1.24
N LEU A 78 -4.95 7.05 2.45
CA LEU A 78 -4.76 6.32 3.69
C LEU A 78 -5.91 6.67 4.65
N LEU A 79 -6.76 5.71 5.03
CA LEU A 79 -7.84 6.00 5.97
C LEU A 79 -7.37 5.97 7.42
N GLN A 80 -6.90 4.80 7.88
CA GLN A 80 -6.45 4.60 9.25
C GLN A 80 -5.07 3.96 9.22
N CYS A 81 -4.05 4.66 9.70
CA CYS A 81 -2.75 4.07 9.91
C CYS A 81 -2.15 4.50 11.25
N ASN A 82 -1.55 3.60 12.02
CA ASN A 82 -0.85 4.05 13.24
C ASN A 82 0.40 4.86 12.87
N CYS A 83 1.24 4.30 12.01
CA CYS A 83 2.44 4.95 11.49
C CYS A 83 2.40 5.02 9.96
N ALA A 84 2.59 6.20 9.38
CA ALA A 84 2.68 6.38 7.94
C ALA A 84 3.96 7.13 7.56
N THR A 85 4.70 6.61 6.57
CA THR A 85 5.85 7.30 5.96
C THR A 85 5.58 7.44 4.48
N VAL A 86 5.55 8.67 3.99
CA VAL A 86 5.31 9.00 2.59
C VAL A 86 6.44 9.91 2.09
N LEU A 87 7.33 9.39 1.26
CA LEU A 87 8.49 10.17 0.81
C LEU A 87 8.13 11.13 -0.33
N GLN A 88 7.51 10.61 -1.40
CA GLN A 88 7.05 11.40 -2.54
C GLN A 88 5.64 10.96 -2.93
N CYS A 89 4.69 11.89 -2.84
CA CYS A 89 3.35 11.67 -3.33
C CYS A 89 2.84 12.92 -4.04
N ASN A 90 2.23 12.77 -5.22
CA ASN A 90 1.60 13.92 -5.90
C ASN A 90 0.32 14.35 -5.15
N SER A 91 -0.50 13.38 -4.73
CA SER A 91 -1.68 13.62 -3.92
C SER A 91 -1.80 12.55 -2.84
N ALA A 92 -1.87 12.97 -1.58
CA ALA A 92 -2.07 12.07 -0.45
C ALA A 92 -3.22 12.59 0.41
N ALA A 93 -4.15 11.71 0.74
CA ALA A 93 -5.24 12.00 1.67
C ALA A 93 -5.10 11.08 2.87
N MET A 94 -4.98 11.65 4.06
CA MET A 94 -4.87 10.88 5.30
C MET A 94 -5.95 11.30 6.28
N GLN A 95 -6.82 10.36 6.67
CA GLN A 95 -7.94 10.67 7.57
C GLN A 95 -7.54 10.55 9.03
N GLN A 96 -6.86 9.46 9.41
CA GLN A 96 -6.44 9.20 10.77
C GLN A 96 -5.06 8.57 10.78
N CYS A 97 -4.12 9.27 11.41
CA CYS A 97 -2.79 8.74 11.65
C CYS A 97 -2.18 9.27 12.94
N ASN A 98 -1.58 8.37 13.73
CA ASN A 98 -0.98 8.75 15.01
C ASN A 98 0.41 9.35 14.82
N TYR A 99 1.18 8.79 13.88
CA TYR A 99 2.53 9.25 13.58
C TYR A 99 2.80 9.23 12.09
N CYS A 100 2.91 10.40 11.48
CA CYS A 100 3.06 10.53 10.03
C CYS A 100 4.31 11.36 9.70
N ILE A 101 5.13 10.84 8.78
CA ILE A 101 6.28 11.54 8.23
C ILE A 101 6.06 11.69 6.73
N GLY A 102 6.04 12.94 6.25
CA GLY A 102 5.93 13.27 4.83
C GLY A 102 7.03 14.25 4.41
N ILE A 103 7.79 13.95 3.34
CA ILE A 103 8.79 14.89 2.81
C ILE A 103 8.16 15.85 1.79
N ASN A 104 7.32 15.34 0.88
CA ASN A 104 6.62 16.14 -0.15
C ASN A 104 5.15 15.73 -0.27
N TRP A 105 4.33 16.06 0.72
CA TRP A 105 2.88 15.80 0.70
C TRP A 105 2.18 17.08 0.22
N GLU A 106 1.77 17.12 -1.05
CA GLU A 106 0.87 18.17 -1.52
C GLU A 106 -0.55 17.80 -1.05
N THR A 107 -1.02 18.48 0.00
CA THR A 107 -2.45 18.51 0.32
C THR A 107 -3.16 19.30 -0.77
N GLY A 108 -3.95 18.60 -1.58
CA GLY A 108 -5.10 19.21 -2.22
C GLY A 108 -6.18 19.51 -1.20
#